data_AF-A0A848SYL9-F1
#
_entry.id   AF-A0A848SYL9-F1
#
_cell.length_a   1.000
_cell.length_b   1.000
_cell.length_c   1.000
_cell.angle_alpha   90.00
_cell.angle_beta   90.00
_cell.angle_gamma   90.00
#
_symmetry.space_group_name_H-M   'P 1'
#
loop_
_entity.id
_entity.type
_entity.pdbx_description
1 polymer ?
#
loop_
_entity_poly.entity_id
_entity_poly.type
_entity_poly.pdbx_seq_one_letter_code
_entity_poly.pdbx_strand_id
1 'polypeptide(L)'
;MNQPLRAAFSCRFYLYHAGFFNIPSGSANVCVWEVTSFSGQIIFQDTTSGDAFEQGSVLFKHSVSITDSMKASIVITNDTEGIICTIKDTLYWKETVVIPGSVIGNWEVLSGDGGVEEQITSSDEISFNRCDIKLFPSTVHNSFRIEGRHDIIIVTIIDLNGRVMETYDNISTIAKFDVSHYPWGMYLVRFRDDKNRMVGFKRFIKI
;
A
#
# COMPACT_ATOMS: atom_id res chain seq x y z
N MET A 1 25.29 -32.86 1.59
CA MET A 1 24.03 -32.32 2.15
C MET A 1 23.14 -31.99 0.95
N ASN A 2 22.24 -32.91 0.58
CA ASN A 2 21.40 -32.77 -0.62
C ASN A 2 20.24 -31.82 -0.32
N GLN A 3 20.29 -30.60 -0.82
CA GLN A 3 19.09 -29.77 -0.92
C GLN A 3 18.35 -30.13 -2.21
N PRO A 4 17.08 -30.57 -2.17
CA PRO A 4 16.33 -30.84 -3.38
C PRO A 4 16.07 -29.53 -4.13
N LEU A 5 16.14 -29.59 -5.47
CA LEU A 5 15.69 -28.52 -6.35
C LEU A 5 14.20 -28.26 -6.08
N ARG A 6 13.87 -27.06 -5.60
CA ARG A 6 12.47 -26.62 -5.52
C ARG A 6 12.12 -25.93 -6.84
N ALA A 7 11.29 -26.59 -7.65
CA ALA A 7 10.61 -25.91 -8.74
C ALA A 7 9.58 -24.95 -8.11
N ALA A 8 9.76 -23.64 -8.27
CA ALA A 8 8.73 -22.67 -7.97
C ALA A 8 7.92 -22.44 -9.25
N PHE A 9 6.63 -22.82 -9.24
CA PHE A 9 5.72 -22.43 -10.31
C PHE A 9 5.58 -20.90 -10.27
N SER A 10 6.15 -20.22 -11.26
CA SER A 10 5.98 -18.78 -11.43
C SER A 10 4.83 -18.55 -12.39
N CYS A 11 3.71 -18.04 -11.87
CA CYS A 11 2.57 -17.62 -12.67
C CYS A 11 2.75 -16.14 -13.04
N ARG A 12 2.55 -15.80 -14.32
CA ARG A 12 2.47 -14.40 -14.76
C ARG A 12 1.02 -13.96 -14.70
N PHE A 13 0.78 -12.81 -14.09
CA PHE A 13 -0.55 -12.27 -13.94
C PHE A 13 -0.58 -10.83 -14.42
N TYR A 14 -1.60 -10.52 -15.23
CA TYR A 14 -1.85 -9.21 -15.80
C TYR A 14 -3.08 -8.61 -15.11
N LEU A 15 -2.91 -7.44 -14.50
CA LEU A 15 -3.99 -6.66 -13.92
C LEU A 15 -4.25 -5.44 -14.78
N TYR A 16 -5.53 -5.13 -14.96
CA TYR A 16 -6.01 -3.95 -15.64
C TYR A 16 -7.23 -3.39 -14.92
N HIS A 17 -7.33 -2.06 -14.83
CA HIS A 17 -8.49 -1.41 -14.24
C HIS A 17 -8.83 -0.11 -14.98
N ALA A 18 -10.04 -0.01 -15.55
CA ALA A 18 -10.45 1.13 -16.39
C ALA A 18 -10.82 2.41 -15.62
N GLY A 19 -10.78 2.41 -14.29
CA GLY A 19 -11.25 3.52 -13.45
C GLY A 19 -10.60 4.87 -13.73
N PHE A 20 -9.39 4.89 -14.28
CA PHE A 20 -8.69 6.12 -14.67
C PHE A 20 -9.38 6.88 -15.83
N PHE A 21 -10.21 6.21 -16.65
CA PHE A 21 -11.00 6.87 -17.69
C PHE A 21 -12.15 7.72 -17.14
N ASN A 22 -12.54 7.49 -15.89
CA ASN A 22 -13.63 8.22 -15.24
C ASN A 22 -13.14 9.53 -14.60
N ILE A 23 -11.83 9.82 -14.64
CA ILE A 23 -11.22 10.99 -14.03
C ILE A 23 -10.87 12.00 -15.13
N PRO A 24 -11.36 13.26 -15.04
CA PRO A 24 -10.91 14.34 -15.92
C PRO A 24 -9.38 14.55 -15.81
N SER A 25 -8.76 15.13 -16.84
CA SER A 25 -7.29 15.29 -16.87
C SER A 25 -6.52 13.98 -16.65
N GLY A 26 -6.98 12.87 -17.24
CA GLY A 26 -6.46 11.53 -16.95
C GLY A 26 -4.96 11.31 -17.22
N SER A 27 -4.29 12.18 -17.98
CA SER A 27 -2.82 12.16 -18.13
C SER A 27 -2.07 12.58 -16.85
N ALA A 28 -2.74 13.23 -15.91
CA ALA A 28 -2.20 13.61 -14.60
C ALA A 28 -2.41 12.54 -13.52
N ASN A 29 -3.01 11.40 -13.86
CA ASN A 29 -3.25 10.31 -12.93
C ASN A 29 -1.92 9.63 -12.53
N VAL A 30 -1.85 9.25 -11.26
CA VAL A 30 -0.85 8.36 -10.68
C VAL A 30 -1.58 7.16 -10.08
N CYS A 31 -1.30 5.97 -10.60
CA CYS A 31 -1.91 4.71 -10.18
C CYS A 31 -0.91 3.91 -9.33
N VAL A 32 -1.21 3.72 -8.06
CA VAL A 32 -0.42 2.88 -7.16
C VAL A 32 -1.09 1.52 -7.03
N TRP A 33 -0.40 0.48 -7.49
CA TRP A 33 -0.86 -0.90 -7.47
C TRP A 33 -0.24 -1.64 -6.29
N GLU A 34 -1.04 -2.44 -5.61
CA GLU A 34 -0.56 -3.32 -4.55
C GLU A 34 -1.32 -4.64 -4.59
N VAL A 35 -0.57 -5.75 -4.52
CA VAL A 35 -1.12 -7.10 -4.35
C VAL A 35 -0.51 -7.70 -3.10
N THR A 36 -1.35 -8.18 -2.19
CA THR A 36 -0.94 -8.77 -0.92
C THR A 36 -1.56 -10.13 -0.70
N SER A 37 -0.91 -10.96 0.11
CA SER A 37 -1.56 -12.14 0.68
C SER A 37 -2.63 -11.72 1.69
N PHE A 38 -3.50 -12.66 2.08
CA PHE A 38 -4.44 -12.40 3.18
C PHE A 38 -3.75 -12.12 4.52
N SER A 39 -2.54 -12.66 4.72
CA SER A 39 -1.68 -12.35 5.88
C SER A 39 -1.01 -10.98 5.81
N GLY A 40 -1.20 -10.21 4.72
CA GLY A 40 -0.64 -8.87 4.56
C GLY A 40 0.79 -8.82 4.02
N GLN A 41 1.32 -9.94 3.54
CA GLN A 41 2.62 -9.95 2.86
C GLN A 41 2.46 -9.32 1.47
N ILE A 42 3.33 -8.36 1.13
CA ILE A 42 3.37 -7.77 -0.21
C ILE A 42 3.90 -8.81 -1.20
N ILE A 43 3.09 -9.09 -2.23
CA ILE A 43 3.43 -9.98 -3.35
C ILE A 43 3.90 -9.13 -4.54
N PHE A 44 3.25 -7.99 -4.76
CA PHE A 44 3.60 -7.06 -5.83
C PHE A 44 3.21 -5.64 -5.43
N GLN A 45 4.03 -4.67 -5.82
CA GLN A 45 3.74 -3.25 -5.68
C GLN A 45 4.43 -2.50 -6.81
N ASP A 46 3.71 -1.58 -7.44
CA ASP A 46 4.24 -0.74 -8.52
C ASP A 46 3.44 0.56 -8.64
N THR A 47 4.02 1.55 -9.30
CA THR A 47 3.38 2.84 -9.57
C THR A 47 3.44 3.14 -11.06
N THR A 48 2.28 3.35 -11.67
CA THR A 48 2.16 3.69 -13.10
C THR A 48 1.53 5.07 -13.27
N SER A 49 1.84 5.74 -14.37
CA SER A 49 1.36 7.09 -14.71
C SER A 49 1.57 7.34 -16.20
N GLY A 50 1.00 8.41 -16.74
CA GLY A 50 1.20 8.79 -18.15
C GLY A 50 0.05 8.33 -19.03
N ASP A 51 0.33 7.73 -20.19
CA ASP A 51 -0.70 7.37 -21.16
C ASP A 51 -1.61 6.25 -20.65
N ALA A 52 -2.85 6.21 -21.15
CA ALA A 52 -3.91 5.30 -20.69
C ALA A 52 -3.48 3.82 -20.58
N PHE A 53 -2.71 3.32 -21.55
CA PHE A 53 -2.24 1.93 -21.55
C PHE A 53 -1.09 1.67 -20.58
N GLU A 54 -0.30 2.69 -20.26
CA GLU A 54 0.83 2.60 -19.33
C GLU A 54 0.34 2.72 -17.88
N GLN A 55 -0.58 3.64 -17.60
CA GLN A 55 -1.13 3.84 -16.25
C GLN A 55 -2.14 2.75 -15.85
N GLY A 56 -2.82 2.15 -16.82
CA GLY A 56 -3.98 1.30 -16.57
C GLY A 56 -3.70 -0.17 -16.29
N SER A 57 -2.44 -0.60 -16.40
CA SER A 57 -2.10 -2.02 -16.34
C SER A 57 -0.76 -2.32 -15.69
N VAL A 58 -0.67 -3.50 -15.08
CA VAL A 58 0.58 -4.04 -14.53
C VAL A 58 0.69 -5.53 -14.85
N LEU A 59 1.91 -5.98 -15.13
CA LEU A 59 2.24 -7.37 -15.37
C LEU A 59 3.31 -7.80 -14.38
N PHE A 60 3.03 -8.84 -13.60
CA PHE A 60 3.97 -9.33 -12.59
C PHE A 60 4.00 -10.85 -12.49
N LYS A 61 5.03 -11.35 -11.80
CA LYS A 61 5.20 -12.77 -11.49
C LYS A 61 4.97 -12.99 -10.01
N HIS A 62 4.30 -14.08 -9.65
CA HIS A 62 4.15 -14.49 -8.26
C HIS A 62 4.28 -16.01 -8.11
N SER A 63 4.37 -16.46 -6.85
CA SER A 63 4.46 -17.87 -6.45
C SER A 63 3.40 -18.26 -5.43
N VAL A 64 2.32 -17.47 -5.30
CA VAL A 64 1.15 -17.81 -4.48
C VAL A 64 0.51 -19.10 -4.98
N SER A 65 0.15 -20.00 -4.06
CA SER A 65 -0.51 -21.27 -4.38
C SER A 65 -1.87 -21.03 -5.03
N ILE A 66 -2.26 -21.89 -5.97
CA ILE A 66 -3.59 -21.87 -6.59
C ILE A 66 -4.72 -22.20 -5.60
N THR A 67 -4.39 -22.72 -4.42
CA THR A 67 -5.35 -22.94 -3.33
C THR A 67 -5.55 -21.70 -2.44
N ASP A 68 -4.70 -20.69 -2.61
CA ASP A 68 -4.73 -19.46 -1.83
C ASP A 68 -5.40 -18.33 -2.63
N SER A 69 -5.63 -17.21 -1.97
CA SER A 69 -6.17 -16.00 -2.59
C SER A 69 -5.26 -14.80 -2.30
N MET A 70 -5.39 -13.76 -3.12
CA MET A 70 -4.66 -12.51 -2.96
C MET A 70 -5.63 -11.34 -2.86
N LYS A 71 -5.24 -10.26 -2.20
CA LYS A 71 -5.95 -8.98 -2.24
C LYS A 71 -5.22 -8.09 -3.24
N ALA A 72 -5.94 -7.51 -4.19
CA ALA A 72 -5.40 -6.53 -5.11
C ALA A 72 -6.03 -5.18 -4.82
N SER A 73 -5.24 -4.12 -4.92
CA SER A 73 -5.74 -2.76 -4.83
C SER A 73 -5.03 -1.84 -5.81
N ILE A 74 -5.77 -0.87 -6.32
CA ILE A 74 -5.23 0.26 -7.07
C ILE A 74 -5.74 1.55 -6.42
N VAL A 75 -4.82 2.48 -6.17
CA VAL A 75 -5.14 3.84 -5.75
C VAL A 75 -4.79 4.79 -6.88
N ILE A 76 -5.78 5.46 -7.43
CA ILE A 76 -5.62 6.44 -8.50
C ILE A 76 -5.70 7.82 -7.89
N THR A 77 -4.63 8.60 -8.00
CA THR A 77 -4.58 9.99 -7.54
C THR A 77 -4.47 10.92 -8.75
N ASN A 78 -5.26 11.97 -8.77
CA ASN A 78 -5.17 13.05 -9.74
C ASN A 78 -5.14 14.38 -8.99
N ASP A 79 -3.96 14.98 -8.88
CA ASP A 79 -3.79 16.23 -8.15
C ASP A 79 -4.39 17.44 -8.88
N THR A 80 -4.49 17.38 -10.21
CA THR A 80 -5.11 18.43 -11.04
C THR A 80 -6.60 18.56 -10.73
N GLU A 81 -7.29 17.43 -10.61
CA GLU A 81 -8.71 17.39 -10.27
C GLU A 81 -8.97 17.26 -8.76
N GLY A 82 -7.92 17.04 -7.97
CA GLY A 82 -8.02 16.79 -6.53
C GLY A 82 -8.72 15.48 -6.16
N ILE A 83 -8.75 14.50 -7.08
CA ILE A 83 -9.47 13.22 -6.94
C ILE A 83 -8.52 12.13 -6.43
N ILE A 84 -9.04 11.30 -5.51
CA ILE A 84 -8.41 10.04 -5.11
C ILE A 84 -9.47 8.95 -5.19
N CYS A 85 -9.20 7.88 -5.93
CA CYS A 85 -10.08 6.73 -6.04
C CYS A 85 -9.33 5.47 -5.61
N THR A 86 -9.94 4.65 -4.77
CA THR A 86 -9.36 3.38 -4.32
C THR A 86 -10.27 2.23 -4.76
N ILE A 87 -9.71 1.30 -5.52
CA ILE A 87 -10.38 0.05 -5.88
C ILE A 87 -9.66 -1.10 -5.21
N LYS A 88 -10.42 -2.02 -4.61
CA LYS A 88 -9.92 -3.20 -3.92
C LYS A 88 -10.68 -4.41 -4.41
N ASP A 89 -9.99 -5.52 -4.58
CA ASP A 89 -10.59 -6.78 -4.98
C ASP A 89 -9.85 -7.98 -4.41
N THR A 90 -10.46 -9.16 -4.54
CA THR A 90 -9.86 -10.45 -4.22
C THR A 90 -9.58 -11.21 -5.51
N LEU A 91 -8.35 -11.67 -5.65
CA LEU A 91 -7.94 -12.57 -6.72
C LEU A 91 -7.99 -14.00 -6.20
N TYR A 92 -8.67 -14.88 -6.92
CA TYR A 92 -8.78 -16.29 -6.61
C TYR A 92 -8.51 -17.14 -7.85
N TRP A 93 -8.04 -18.38 -7.66
CA TRP A 93 -7.90 -19.32 -8.75
C TRP A 93 -9.25 -19.96 -9.07
N LYS A 94 -9.71 -19.80 -10.31
CA LYS A 94 -10.93 -20.43 -10.80
C LYS A 94 -10.58 -21.55 -11.75
N GLU A 95 -11.16 -22.71 -11.49
CA GLU A 95 -11.06 -23.88 -12.35
C GLU A 95 -12.35 -24.06 -13.14
N THR A 96 -12.21 -24.28 -14.46
CA THR A 96 -13.32 -24.53 -15.37
C THR A 96 -13.12 -25.89 -16.05
N VAL A 97 -14.13 -26.75 -15.97
CA VAL A 97 -14.15 -28.03 -16.67
C VAL A 97 -14.54 -27.78 -18.13
N VAL A 98 -13.64 -28.09 -19.07
CA VAL A 98 -13.91 -27.92 -20.50
C VAL A 98 -14.50 -29.18 -21.14
N ILE A 99 -14.09 -30.35 -20.64
CA ILE A 99 -14.65 -31.68 -20.94
C ILE A 99 -14.47 -32.58 -19.71
N PRO A 100 -15.20 -33.69 -19.57
CA PRO A 100 -15.02 -34.61 -18.44
C PRO A 100 -13.55 -35.02 -18.28
N GLY A 101 -12.96 -34.73 -17.11
CA GLY A 101 -11.57 -35.04 -16.78
C GLY A 101 -10.52 -34.02 -17.24
N SER A 102 -10.92 -32.92 -17.90
CA SER A 102 -10.01 -31.83 -18.30
C SER A 102 -10.44 -30.50 -17.69
N VAL A 103 -9.51 -29.89 -16.97
CA VAL A 103 -9.71 -28.62 -16.24
C VAL A 103 -8.70 -27.60 -16.75
N ILE A 104 -9.18 -26.38 -17.00
CA ILE A 104 -8.33 -25.21 -17.18
C ILE A 104 -8.49 -24.31 -15.96
N GLY A 105 -7.42 -23.67 -15.53
CA GLY A 105 -7.45 -22.75 -14.41
C GLY A 105 -6.88 -21.39 -14.79
N ASN A 106 -7.47 -20.34 -14.25
CA ASN A 106 -6.99 -18.98 -14.35
C ASN A 106 -7.24 -18.23 -13.04
N TRP A 107 -6.37 -17.28 -12.73
CA TRP A 107 -6.68 -16.29 -11.70
C TRP A 107 -7.82 -15.40 -12.21
N GLU A 108 -8.86 -15.24 -11.40
CA GLU A 108 -10.01 -14.40 -11.68
C GLU A 108 -10.20 -13.39 -10.54
N VAL A 109 -10.78 -12.26 -10.89
CA VAL A 109 -11.19 -11.24 -9.93
C VAL A 109 -12.54 -11.69 -9.37
N LEU A 110 -12.71 -11.67 -8.05
CA LEU A 110 -13.93 -12.12 -7.39
C LEU A 110 -15.10 -11.13 -7.55
N SER A 111 -14.85 -9.95 -8.12
CA SER A 111 -15.71 -8.76 -8.15
C SER A 111 -17.22 -9.03 -8.17
N GLY A 112 -17.88 -8.52 -7.13
CA GLY A 112 -19.31 -8.21 -7.07
C GLY A 112 -19.63 -6.71 -7.00
N ASP A 113 -18.63 -5.83 -6.80
CA ASP A 113 -18.85 -4.39 -6.59
C ASP A 113 -18.08 -3.57 -7.64
N GLY A 114 -18.82 -2.81 -8.46
CA GLY A 114 -18.24 -1.71 -9.22
C GLY A 114 -17.67 -0.69 -8.22
N GLY A 115 -16.42 -0.28 -8.42
CA GLY A 115 -15.69 0.57 -7.47
C GLY A 115 -16.56 1.68 -6.88
N VAL A 116 -16.61 1.75 -5.56
CA VAL A 116 -17.38 2.77 -4.85
C VAL A 116 -16.65 4.11 -5.00
N GLU A 117 -17.32 5.09 -5.59
CA GLU A 117 -16.89 6.49 -5.50
C GLU A 117 -17.06 6.92 -4.04
N GLU A 118 -15.96 7.14 -3.32
CA GLU A 118 -16.02 7.73 -1.99
C GLU A 118 -16.36 9.21 -2.11
N GLN A 119 -17.66 9.52 -2.09
CA GLN A 119 -18.13 10.88 -1.84
C GLN A 119 -17.97 11.15 -0.34
N ILE A 120 -17.14 12.13 0.02
CA ILE A 120 -16.90 12.54 1.40
C ILE A 120 -18.22 13.00 2.02
N THR A 121 -18.91 12.09 2.71
CA THR A 121 -20.07 12.39 3.55
C THR A 121 -19.65 12.10 4.97
N SER A 122 -19.63 13.14 5.80
CA SER A 122 -19.18 13.08 7.19
C SER A 122 -19.94 12.01 7.98
N SER A 123 -19.22 11.03 8.52
CA SER A 123 -19.05 10.81 9.97
C SER A 123 -18.46 9.41 10.18
N ASP A 124 -17.31 9.38 10.85
CA ASP A 124 -16.67 8.19 11.46
C ASP A 124 -16.28 7.02 10.56
N GLU A 125 -15.40 7.25 9.59
CA GLU A 125 -14.44 6.23 9.14
C GLU A 125 -13.04 6.84 9.01
N ILE A 126 -12.04 6.07 9.42
CA ILE A 126 -10.66 6.53 9.67
C ILE A 126 -10.01 6.96 8.34
N SER A 127 -10.04 8.26 8.07
CA SER A 127 -9.43 8.92 6.92
C SER A 127 -7.91 9.01 7.07
N PHE A 128 -7.22 7.90 6.82
CA PHE A 128 -5.80 7.96 6.50
C PHE A 128 -5.60 8.18 5.00
N ASN A 129 -5.83 9.40 4.50
CA ASN A 129 -5.12 9.90 3.31
C ASN A 129 -5.47 11.36 2.97
N ARG A 130 -4.74 12.27 3.61
CA ARG A 130 -3.80 13.22 2.96
C ARG A 130 -2.80 13.63 4.03
N CYS A 131 -1.80 12.77 4.22
CA CYS A 131 -0.75 12.99 5.20
C CYS A 131 0.42 13.66 4.49
N ASP A 132 0.41 15.00 4.43
CA ASP A 132 1.50 15.85 3.89
C ASP A 132 2.80 15.77 4.71
N ILE A 133 2.86 14.82 5.64
CA ILE A 133 3.99 14.54 6.50
C ILE A 133 4.96 13.66 5.73
N LYS A 134 6.18 14.15 5.48
CA LYS A 134 7.27 13.41 4.86
C LYS A 134 8.30 13.03 5.93
N LEU A 135 8.82 11.81 5.84
CA LEU A 135 9.86 11.31 6.73
C LEU A 135 11.14 11.11 5.91
N PHE A 136 12.23 11.76 6.32
CA PHE A 136 13.50 11.73 5.62
C PHE A 136 14.67 11.38 6.54
N PRO A 137 15.61 10.52 6.10
CA PRO A 137 15.46 9.57 4.98
C PRO A 137 14.49 8.44 5.35
N SER A 138 13.91 7.75 4.37
CA SER A 138 13.11 6.53 4.60
C SER A 138 13.97 5.33 5.05
N THR A 139 15.27 5.40 4.81
CA THR A 139 16.29 4.47 5.31
C THR A 139 17.23 5.22 6.25
N VAL A 140 17.19 4.91 7.53
CA VAL A 140 17.77 5.70 8.62
C VAL A 140 18.95 4.97 9.22
N HIS A 141 20.09 5.65 9.31
CA HIS A 141 21.21 5.17 10.11
C HIS A 141 21.07 5.61 11.56
N ASN A 142 21.13 6.91 11.84
CA ASN A 142 21.14 7.38 13.23
C ASN A 142 19.95 8.28 13.55
N SER A 143 19.42 9.01 12.58
CA SER A 143 18.34 9.95 12.83
C SER A 143 17.50 10.19 11.60
N PHE A 144 16.21 10.43 11.79
CA PHE A 144 15.33 10.94 10.74
C PHE A 144 14.77 12.31 11.12
N ARG A 145 14.27 13.03 10.12
CA ARG A 145 13.52 14.27 10.31
C ARG A 145 12.14 14.13 9.69
N ILE A 146 11.23 14.94 10.19
CA ILE A 146 9.84 14.98 9.74
C ILE A 146 9.62 16.38 9.16
N GLU A 147 9.11 16.45 7.94
CA GLU A 147 8.73 17.69 7.27
C GLU A 147 7.23 17.63 6.96
N GLY A 148 6.52 18.75 7.03
CA GLY A 148 5.10 18.80 6.66
C GLY A 148 4.23 19.55 7.66
N ARG A 149 3.03 19.00 7.92
CA ARG A 149 1.97 19.62 8.72
C ARG A 149 2.47 20.12 10.09
N HIS A 150 2.15 21.36 10.42
CA HIS A 150 2.64 22.06 11.63
C HIS A 150 1.77 21.82 12.87
N ASP A 151 0.64 21.15 12.70
CA ASP A 151 -0.32 20.81 13.75
C ASP A 151 -0.06 19.42 14.37
N ILE A 152 1.00 18.73 13.95
CA ILE A 152 1.48 17.52 14.62
C ILE A 152 2.13 17.92 15.93
N ILE A 153 1.69 17.29 17.02
CA ILE A 153 2.25 17.54 18.35
C ILE A 153 2.83 16.27 18.96
N ILE A 154 2.30 15.09 18.58
CA ILE A 154 2.75 13.81 19.16
C ILE A 154 3.27 12.90 18.05
N VAL A 155 4.46 12.36 18.26
CA VAL A 155 5.08 11.34 17.41
C VAL A 155 5.37 10.11 18.25
N THR A 156 4.86 8.95 17.81
CA THR A 156 5.13 7.66 18.46
C THR A 156 5.85 6.74 17.49
N ILE A 157 6.99 6.19 17.89
CA ILE A 157 7.70 5.18 17.10
C ILE A 157 7.37 3.80 17.65
N ILE A 158 7.02 2.87 16.76
CA ILE A 158 6.52 1.55 17.09
C ILE A 158 7.24 0.51 16.22
N ASP A 159 7.65 -0.61 16.81
CA ASP A 159 8.17 -1.74 16.03
C ASP A 159 7.04 -2.57 15.36
N LEU A 160 7.40 -3.55 14.54
CA LEU A 160 6.41 -4.38 13.82
C LEU A 160 5.58 -5.29 14.74
N ASN A 161 6.01 -5.51 15.98
CA ASN A 161 5.24 -6.25 16.97
C ASN A 161 4.23 -5.35 17.70
N GLY A 162 4.14 -4.07 17.31
CA GLY A 162 3.27 -3.09 17.95
C GLY A 162 3.83 -2.54 19.26
N ARG A 163 5.09 -2.83 19.62
CA ARG A 163 5.70 -2.29 20.83
C ARG A 163 6.09 -0.84 20.59
N VAL A 164 5.62 0.04 21.46
CA VAL A 164 6.04 1.45 21.48
C VAL A 164 7.49 1.52 21.90
N MET A 165 8.32 2.05 21.02
CA MET A 165 9.75 2.27 21.27
C MET A 165 9.93 3.59 22.03
N GLU A 166 9.40 4.68 21.47
CA GLU A 166 9.43 6.01 22.08
C GLU A 166 8.21 6.85 21.67
N THR A 167 7.89 7.83 22.51
CA THR A 167 6.88 8.87 22.24
C THR A 167 7.49 10.24 22.51
N TYR A 168 7.28 11.15 21.57
CA TYR A 168 7.71 12.54 21.65
C TYR A 168 6.49 13.45 21.64
N ASP A 169 6.41 14.33 22.63
CA ASP A 169 5.39 15.37 22.71
C ASP A 169 6.00 16.73 22.35
N ASN A 170 5.17 17.62 21.81
CA ASN A 170 5.53 18.98 21.42
C ASN A 170 6.71 19.06 20.42
N ILE A 171 6.59 18.30 19.33
CA ILE A 171 7.66 18.11 18.33
C ILE A 171 8.08 19.38 17.55
N SER A 172 7.38 20.51 17.73
CA SER A 172 7.67 21.78 17.06
C SER A 172 9.11 22.29 17.29
N THR A 173 9.77 21.81 18.35
CA THR A 173 11.15 22.13 18.72
C THR A 173 12.17 21.06 18.31
N ILE A 174 11.72 19.91 17.80
CA ILE A 174 12.56 18.75 17.49
C ILE A 174 12.98 18.81 16.01
N ALA A 175 14.25 19.13 15.77
CA ALA A 175 14.80 19.17 14.41
C ALA A 175 15.05 17.77 13.82
N LYS A 176 15.36 16.77 14.67
CA LYS A 176 15.68 15.39 14.29
C LYS A 176 15.33 14.41 15.42
N PHE A 177 14.91 13.22 15.05
CA PHE A 177 14.62 12.09 15.94
C PHE A 177 15.81 11.14 15.91
N ASP A 178 16.49 10.95 17.04
CA ASP A 178 17.63 10.04 17.16
C ASP A 178 17.14 8.61 17.43
N VAL A 179 17.55 7.69 16.56
CA VAL A 179 17.26 6.26 16.61
C VAL A 179 18.53 5.43 16.51
N SER A 180 19.69 6.02 16.79
CA SER A 180 21.00 5.33 16.73
C SER A 180 21.05 4.09 17.61
N HIS A 181 20.35 4.11 18.75
CA HIS A 181 20.28 3.02 19.69
C HIS A 181 19.22 1.95 19.35
N TYR A 182 18.43 2.15 18.28
CA TYR A 182 17.44 1.17 17.86
C TYR A 182 18.09 0.01 17.10
N PRO A 183 17.63 -1.24 17.31
CA PRO A 183 18.02 -2.37 16.48
C PRO A 183 17.69 -2.14 15.00
N TRP A 184 18.45 -2.77 14.11
CA TRP A 184 18.13 -2.77 12.69
C TRP A 184 16.78 -3.45 12.44
N GLY A 185 15.97 -2.85 11.56
CA GLY A 185 14.61 -3.32 11.32
C GLY A 185 13.68 -2.22 10.80
N MET A 186 12.42 -2.58 10.58
CA MET A 186 11.39 -1.65 10.13
C MET A 186 10.59 -1.12 11.30
N TYR A 187 10.30 0.18 11.27
CA TYR A 187 9.55 0.87 12.30
C TYR A 187 8.43 1.71 11.68
N LEU A 188 7.33 1.85 12.43
CA LEU A 188 6.21 2.72 12.11
C LEU A 188 6.27 3.96 12.99
N VAL A 189 6.08 5.12 12.38
CA VAL A 189 6.00 6.42 13.04
C VAL A 189 4.56 6.88 12.93
N ARG A 190 3.88 7.00 14.06
CA ARG A 190 2.50 7.46 14.18
C ARG A 190 2.48 8.94 14.56
N PHE A 191 1.60 9.69 13.91
CA PHE A 191 1.45 11.13 14.11
C PHE A 191 0.09 11.46 14.72
N ARG A 192 0.05 12.32 15.73
CA ARG A 192 -1.20 12.88 16.28
C ARG A 192 -1.14 14.39 16.43
N ASP A 193 -2.31 15.02 16.34
CA ASP A 193 -2.49 16.47 16.48
C ASP A 193 -2.69 16.92 17.94
N ASP A 194 -2.91 18.23 18.13
CA ASP A 194 -3.20 18.88 19.43
C ASP A 194 -4.39 18.28 20.17
N LYS A 195 -5.34 17.73 19.42
CA LYS A 195 -6.56 17.08 19.92
C LYS A 195 -6.35 15.58 20.13
N ASN A 196 -5.11 15.10 20.07
CA ASN A 196 -4.72 13.68 20.17
C ASN A 196 -5.41 12.79 19.10
N ARG A 197 -5.85 13.39 17.99
CA ARG A 197 -6.43 12.65 16.87
C ARG A 197 -5.32 12.11 15.98
N MET A 198 -5.54 10.91 15.46
CA MET A 198 -4.58 10.26 14.58
C MET A 198 -4.55 10.96 13.22
N VAL A 199 -3.38 11.47 12.85
CA VAL A 199 -3.17 12.24 11.61
C VAL A 199 -2.60 11.36 10.51
N GLY A 200 -1.79 10.37 10.86
CA GLY A 200 -1.04 9.61 9.88
C GLY A 200 -0.13 8.56 10.48
N PHE A 201 0.43 7.73 9.60
CA PHE A 201 1.63 6.96 9.90
C PHE A 201 2.59 6.98 8.70
N LYS A 202 3.88 6.80 8.99
CA LYS A 202 4.95 6.58 8.00
C LYS A 202 5.82 5.41 8.45
N ARG A 203 6.55 4.82 7.52
CA ARG A 203 7.53 3.77 7.82
C ARG A 203 8.95 4.27 7.57
N PHE A 204 9.90 3.77 8.35
CA PHE A 204 11.33 3.85 8.03
C PHE A 204 12.04 2.53 8.32
N ILE A 205 13.17 2.32 7.66
CA ILE A 205 14.04 1.16 7.86
C ILE A 205 15.31 1.62 8.57
N LYS A 206 15.62 1.08 9.74
CA LYS A 206 16.88 1.27 10.45
C LYS A 206 17.92 0.28 9.91
N ILE A 207 19.05 0.81 9.45
CA ILE A 207 20.24 0.04 9.02
C ILE A 207 21.52 0.53 9.69
#